data_AF-A0A919KII1-F1
#
_entry.id   AF-A0A919KII1-F1
#
_cell.length_a   1.000
_cell.length_b   1.000
_cell.length_c   1.000
_cell.angle_alpha   90.00
_cell.angle_beta   90.00
_cell.angle_gamma   90.00
#
_symmetry.space_group_name_H-M   'P 1'
#
loop_
_entity.id
_entity.type
_entity.pdbx_description
1 polymer ?
#
loop_
_entity_poly.entity_id
_entity_poly.type
_entity_poly.pdbx_seq_one_letter_code
_entity_poly.pdbx_strand_id
1 'polypeptide(L)' 'MLNFRVADLDTLLAALRAEGCNVLDSTESSDFGKFGWVIDPDGNKVELWEPPSAQ' A
#
# COMPACT_ATOMS: atom_id res chain seq x y z
N MET A 1 -10.99 -6.64 5.49
CA MET A 1 -9.55 -6.63 5.13
C MET A 1 -9.49 -6.79 3.63
N LEU A 2 -9.06 -5.76 2.92
CA LEU A 2 -9.02 -5.72 1.46
C LEU A 2 -7.56 -5.71 1.03
N ASN A 3 -7.17 -6.54 0.08
CA ASN A 3 -5.79 -6.58 -0.44
C ASN A 3 -5.81 -6.23 -1.94
N PHE A 4 -4.98 -5.28 -2.34
CA PHE A 4 -4.78 -4.91 -3.73
C PHE A 4 -3.34 -5.16 -4.15
N ARG A 5 -3.18 -5.81 -5.30
CA ARG A 5 -1.90 -5.87 -5.98
C ARG A 5 -1.67 -4.57 -6.74
N VAL A 6 -0.51 -3.95 -6.53
CA VAL A 6 -0.13 -2.68 -7.16
C VAL A 6 1.17 -2.85 -7.93
N ALA A 7 1.38 -2.05 -8.97
CA ALA A 7 2.63 -2.10 -9.74
C ALA A 7 3.75 -1.26 -9.11
N ASP A 8 3.38 -0.17 -8.44
CA ASP A 8 4.30 0.74 -7.76
C ASP A 8 3.64 1.23 -6.46
N LEU A 9 4.03 0.64 -5.34
CA LEU A 9 3.51 0.97 -4.03
C LEU A 9 3.93 2.38 -3.61
N ASP A 10 5.18 2.75 -3.86
CA ASP A 10 5.73 4.03 -3.39
C ASP A 10 5.00 5.23 -4.02
N THR A 11 4.80 5.18 -5.33
CA THR A 11 4.05 6.18 -6.10
C THR A 11 2.59 6.23 -5.65
N LEU A 12 1.96 5.08 -5.43
CA LEU A 12 0.57 5.03 -4.96
C LEU A 12 0.43 5.60 -3.56
N LEU A 13 1.31 5.24 -2.62
CA LEU A 13 1.31 5.79 -1.27
C LEU A 13 1.54 7.30 -1.28
N ALA A 14 2.45 7.80 -2.13
CA ALA A 14 2.68 9.23 -2.30
C ALA A 14 1.44 9.97 -2.84
N ALA A 15 0.77 9.41 -3.86
CA ALA A 15 -0.47 9.96 -4.39
C ALA A 15 -1.58 9.98 -3.32
N LEU A 16 -1.77 8.87 -2.60
CA LEU A 16 -2.77 8.77 -1.53
C LEU A 16 -2.51 9.76 -0.40
N ARG A 17 -1.24 9.96 0.02
CA ARG A 17 -0.86 10.99 0.98
C ARG A 17 -1.18 12.40 0.45
N ALA A 18 -0.93 12.66 -0.83
CA ALA A 18 -1.21 13.96 -1.44
C ALA A 18 -2.72 14.24 -1.54
N GLU A 19 -3.55 13.21 -1.72
CA GLU A 19 -5.01 13.33 -1.68
C GLU A 19 -5.60 13.43 -0.26
N GLY A 20 -4.75 13.31 0.78
CA GLY A 20 -5.18 13.38 2.18
C GLY A 20 -5.74 12.06 2.72
N CYS A 21 -5.50 10.94 2.06
CA CYS A 21 -5.83 9.62 2.59
C CYS A 21 -4.94 9.28 3.80
N ASN A 22 -5.47 8.49 4.72
CA ASN A 22 -4.74 8.05 5.91
C ASN A 22 -3.85 6.85 5.57
N VAL A 23 -2.67 7.14 5.01
CA VAL A 23 -1.63 6.17 4.70
C VAL A 23 -0.79 5.88 5.94
N LEU A 24 -0.63 4.62 6.30
CA LEU A 24 0.26 4.21 7.37
C LEU A 24 1.73 4.29 6.90
N ASP A 25 2.60 4.90 7.70
CA ASP A 25 4.04 4.98 7.40
C ASP A 25 4.76 3.63 7.56
N SER A 26 4.11 2.67 8.21
CA SER A 26 4.59 1.29 8.25
C SER A 26 4.45 0.70 6.84
N THR A 27 5.58 0.39 6.22
CA THR A 27 5.64 -0.45 5.03
C THR A 27 6.57 -1.62 5.35
N GLU A 28 6.27 -2.79 4.79
CA GLU A 28 7.08 -3.99 4.97
C GLU A 28 7.65 -4.39 3.62
N SER A 29 8.97 -4.50 3.54
CA SER A 29 9.66 -4.97 2.34
C SER A 29 10.23 -6.35 2.63
N SER A 30 9.89 -7.34 1.80
CA SER A 30 10.27 -8.74 1.95
C SER A 30 10.64 -9.35 0.60
N ASP A 31 11.16 -10.58 0.59
CA ASP A 31 11.46 -11.33 -0.64
C ASP A 31 10.20 -11.59 -1.48
N PHE A 32 9.02 -11.49 -0.86
CA PHE A 32 7.72 -11.61 -1.50
C PHE A 32 7.20 -10.29 -2.10
N GLY A 33 7.97 -9.20 -2.04
CA GLY A 33 7.58 -7.87 -2.52
C GLY A 33 7.44 -6.84 -1.39
N LYS A 34 6.76 -5.73 -1.68
CA LYS A 34 6.51 -4.65 -0.70
C LYS A 34 5.05 -4.63 -0.29
N PHE A 35 4.80 -4.30 0.96
CA PHE A 35 3.49 -4.18 1.56
C PHE A 35 3.34 -2.80 2.19
N GLY A 36 2.17 -2.20 1.98
CA GLY A 36 1.77 -0.96 2.63
C GLY A 36 0.31 -1.04 3.06
N TRP A 37 -0.09 -0.12 3.93
CA TRP A 37 -1.45 -0.11 4.46
C TRP A 37 -2.05 1.28 4.45
N VAL A 38 -3.35 1.34 4.17
CA VAL A 38 -4.17 2.55 4.11
C VAL A 38 -5.43 2.31 4.92
N ILE A 39 -5.86 3.35 5.64
CA ILE A 39 -7.14 3.37 6.32
C ILE A 39 -8.10 4.21 5.48
N ASP A 40 -9.19 3.60 5.04
CA ASP A 40 -10.24 4.31 4.33
C ASP A 40 -11.10 5.13 5.32
N PRO A 41 -11.96 6.06 4.84
CA PRO A 41 -12.80 6.90 5.70
C PRO A 41 -13.76 6.14 6.64
N ASP A 42 -14.19 4.93 6.29
CA ASP A 42 -14.99 4.04 7.14
C ASP A 42 -14.14 3.29 8.18
N GLY A 43 -12.82 3.49 8.17
CA GLY A 43 -11.89 2.89 9.12
C GLY A 43 -11.46 1.48 8.76
N ASN A 44 -11.71 0.98 7.55
CA ASN A 44 -11.21 -0.32 7.14
C ASN A 44 -9.75 -0.23 6.72
N LYS A 45 -9.00 -1.27 7.09
CA LYS A 45 -7.62 -1.44 6.68
C LYS A 45 -7.57 -2.07 5.28
N VAL A 46 -7.01 -1.31 4.35
CA VAL A 46 -6.67 -1.70 2.99
C VAL A 46 -5.18 -2.01 2.94
N GLU A 47 -4.84 -3.19 2.45
CA GLU A 47 -3.48 -3.65 2.25
C GLU A 47 -3.12 -3.53 0.77
N LEU A 48 -1.94 -2.97 0.50
CA LEU A 48 -1.40 -2.75 -0.83
C LEU A 48 -0.13 -3.59 -0.95
N TRP A 49 -0.08 -4.46 -1.94
CA TRP A 49 1.05 -5.37 -2.18
C TRP A 49 1.65 -5.14 -3.56
N GLU A 50 2.92 -4.75 -3.60
CA GLU A 50 3.72 -4.69 -4.83
C GLU A 50 4.52 -6.00 -4.95
N PRO A 51 4.27 -6.82 -5.98
CA PRO A 51 5.05 -8.03 -6.22
C PRO A 51 6.50 -7.67 -6.57
N PRO A 52 7.46 -8.56 -6.28
CA PRO A 52 8.83 -8.35 -6.72
C PRO A 52 8.88 -8.33 -8.25
N SER A 53 9.79 -7.54 -8.82
CA SER A 53 9.95 -7.34 -10.26
C SER A 53 10.25 -8.64 -11.05
N ALA A 54 10.51 -9.75 -10.35
CA ALA A 54 10.96 -11.02 -10.89
C ALA A 54 9.86 -12.10 -10.93
N GLN A 55 8.61 -11.74 -11.28
CA GLN A 55 7.53 -12.71 -11.48
C GLN A 55 7.26 -12.99 -12.96
#